data_AF-A0AAV6NLA0-F1
#
_entry.id   AF-A0AAV6NLA0-F1
#
_cell.length_a   1.000
_cell.length_b   1.000
_cell.length_c   1.000
_cell.angle_alpha   90.00
_cell.angle_beta   90.00
_cell.angle_gamma   90.00
#
_symmetry.space_group_name_H-M   'P 1'
#
loop_
_entity.id
_entity.type
_entity.pdbx_description
1 polymer ?
#
loop_
_entity_poly.entity_id
_entity_poly.type
_entity_poly.pdbx_seq_one_letter_code
_entity_poly.pdbx_strand_id
1 'polypeptide(L)'
;MKIYDLSKDRWREIEALDNDSYASITWMPWSELYHEGTYYWYSHRETNDMTNGEALQSFDMGKEVFSRILLPESFNIKEEGWEKRRSFGILNGSIVVFHYPAEMIEKIFDVWEMRKEAETDVVLWSKLLTIGPVFRIDKPLLFLSSDEVLMEDNEGRDFV
;
A
#
# COMPACT_ATOMS: atom_id res chain seq x y z
N MET A 1 -14.90 -4.92 10.67
CA MET A 1 -14.16 -3.68 11.05
C MET A 1 -14.90 -2.99 12.20
N LYS A 2 -14.22 -2.27 13.11
CA LYS A 2 -14.86 -1.47 14.17
C LYS A 2 -14.57 0.00 13.98
N ILE A 3 -15.61 0.84 14.02
CA ILE A 3 -15.51 2.29 13.91
C ILE A 3 -15.97 2.91 15.22
N TYR A 4 -15.22 3.89 15.73
CA TYR A 4 -15.67 4.72 16.84
C TYR A 4 -16.50 5.89 16.30
N ASP A 5 -17.79 5.91 16.64
CA ASP A 5 -18.68 7.02 16.29
C ASP A 5 -18.55 8.11 17.35
N LEU A 6 -17.80 9.18 17.04
CA LEU A 6 -17.59 10.32 17.94
C LEU A 6 -18.90 11.03 18.32
N SER A 7 -19.91 11.02 17.44
CA SER A 7 -21.19 11.68 17.70
C SER A 7 -22.07 10.90 18.68
N LYS A 8 -21.90 9.58 18.74
CA LYS A 8 -22.66 8.67 19.60
C LYS A 8 -21.83 8.10 20.76
N ASP A 9 -20.56 8.49 20.85
CA ASP A 9 -19.57 8.03 21.84
C ASP A 9 -19.57 6.50 22.03
N ARG A 10 -19.57 5.76 20.90
CA ARG A 10 -19.62 4.31 20.93
C ARG A 10 -18.92 3.65 19.76
N TRP A 11 -18.40 2.45 20.01
CA TRP A 11 -18.00 1.55 18.94
C TRP A 11 -19.22 1.02 18.20
N ARG A 12 -19.12 0.96 16.89
CA ARG A 12 -20.02 0.18 16.02
C ARG A 12 -19.20 -0.78 15.19
N GLU A 13 -19.79 -1.93 14.91
CA GLU A 13 -19.20 -2.97 14.09
C GLU A 13 -19.78 -2.91 12.68
N ILE A 14 -18.88 -3.06 11.70
CA ILE A 14 -19.24 -3.22 10.30
C ILE A 14 -18.87 -4.65 9.93
N GLU A 15 -19.90 -5.43 9.63
CA GLU A 15 -19.77 -6.79 9.12
C GLU A 15 -19.22 -6.73 7.70
N ALA A 16 -18.12 -7.43 7.45
CA ALA A 16 -17.65 -7.65 6.09
C ALA A 16 -18.50 -8.77 5.49
N LEU A 17 -19.23 -8.47 4.42
CA LEU A 17 -20.18 -9.41 3.79
C LEU A 17 -19.49 -10.60 3.12
N ASP A 18 -18.21 -10.48 2.77
CA ASP A 18 -17.45 -11.52 2.08
C ASP A 18 -16.35 -12.14 2.94
N ASN A 19 -16.38 -13.48 3.03
CA ASN A 19 -15.33 -14.35 3.59
C ASN A 19 -13.97 -14.21 2.87
N ASP A 20 -13.88 -13.47 1.78
CA ASP A 20 -12.62 -13.18 1.08
C ASP A 20 -11.78 -12.08 1.77
N SER A 21 -12.34 -11.45 2.80
CA SER A 21 -11.70 -10.39 3.60
C SER A 21 -10.72 -10.89 4.67
N TYR A 22 -10.57 -12.21 4.87
CA TYR A 22 -9.57 -12.80 5.79
C TYR A 22 -8.17 -12.90 5.17
N ALA A 23 -7.81 -11.99 4.26
CA ALA A 23 -6.42 -11.82 3.91
C ALA A 23 -5.66 -11.42 5.17
N SER A 24 -4.58 -12.14 5.48
CA SER A 24 -3.70 -11.83 6.60
C SER A 24 -3.28 -10.36 6.50
N ILE A 25 -3.64 -9.57 7.51
CA ILE A 25 -3.16 -8.21 7.66
C ILE A 25 -1.70 -8.34 8.07
N THR A 26 -0.81 -7.92 7.18
CA THR A 26 0.59 -7.73 7.56
C THR A 26 0.64 -6.40 8.30
N TRP A 27 0.65 -6.50 9.64
CA TRP A 27 0.74 -5.37 10.56
C TRP A 27 2.11 -4.68 10.40
N MET A 28 2.19 -3.79 9.43
CA MET A 28 3.35 -2.95 9.15
C MET A 28 2.79 -1.52 9.07
N PRO A 29 3.28 -0.56 9.87
CA PRO A 29 2.68 0.79 9.93
C PRO A 29 2.74 1.57 8.59
N TRP A 30 3.53 1.08 7.63
CA TRP A 30 3.68 1.60 6.27
C TRP A 30 2.80 0.89 5.24
N SER A 31 1.92 -0.03 5.68
CA SER A 31 1.06 -0.84 4.82
C SER A 31 -0.37 -0.31 4.72
N GLU A 32 -0.68 0.82 5.36
CA GLU A 32 -2.03 1.38 5.47
C GLU A 32 -2.02 2.90 5.21
N LEU A 33 -3.10 3.44 4.65
CA LEU A 33 -3.30 4.89 4.52
C LEU A 33 -4.79 5.25 4.45
N TYR A 34 -5.10 6.50 4.77
CA TYR A 34 -6.42 7.08 4.57
C TYR A 34 -6.34 8.18 3.50
N HIS A 35 -7.23 8.13 2.52
CA HIS A 35 -7.29 9.13 1.46
C HIS A 35 -8.72 9.29 0.93
N GLU A 36 -9.18 10.54 0.82
CA GLU A 36 -10.48 10.91 0.26
C GLU A 36 -11.67 10.07 0.77
N GLY A 37 -11.77 9.89 2.09
CA GLY A 37 -12.89 9.13 2.67
C GLY A 37 -12.72 7.62 2.62
N THR A 38 -11.65 7.10 2.03
CA THR A 38 -11.40 5.68 1.88
C THR A 38 -10.17 5.27 2.69
N TYR A 39 -10.31 4.19 3.45
CA TYR A 39 -9.22 3.55 4.16
C TYR A 39 -8.63 2.44 3.30
N TYR A 40 -7.31 2.40 3.14
CA TYR A 40 -6.61 1.43 2.32
C TYR A 40 -5.61 0.67 3.18
N TRP A 41 -5.49 -0.63 2.95
CA TRP A 41 -4.49 -1.45 3.61
C TRP A 41 -4.02 -2.59 2.71
N TYR A 42 -2.76 -2.93 2.85
CA TYR A 42 -2.19 -4.07 2.18
C TYR A 42 -2.71 -5.37 2.80
N SER A 43 -2.97 -6.34 1.94
CA SER A 43 -3.44 -7.64 2.35
C SER A 43 -2.75 -8.74 1.56
N HIS A 44 -2.40 -9.81 2.26
CA HIS A 44 -1.87 -11.03 1.65
C HIS A 44 -2.84 -12.17 1.94
N ARG A 45 -3.30 -12.84 0.89
CA ARG A 45 -4.11 -14.04 0.94
C ARG A 45 -3.21 -15.24 0.69
N GLU A 46 -3.28 -16.22 1.58
CA GLU A 46 -2.69 -17.53 1.33
C GLU A 46 -3.52 -18.23 0.23
N THR A 47 -3.07 -18.13 -1.01
CA THR A 47 -3.64 -18.85 -2.16
C THR A 47 -2.62 -19.76 -2.80
N ASN A 48 -3.08 -20.90 -3.33
CA ASN A 48 -2.27 -21.75 -4.19
C ASN A 48 -1.87 -21.07 -5.52
N ASP A 49 -2.56 -19.97 -5.86
CA ASP A 49 -2.25 -19.09 -6.97
C ASP A 49 -1.31 -17.96 -6.50
N MET A 50 -0.06 -17.98 -6.94
CA MET A 50 0.96 -17.00 -6.54
C MET A 50 0.73 -15.59 -7.13
N THR A 51 -0.19 -15.44 -8.09
CA THR A 51 -0.41 -14.15 -8.78
C THR A 51 -1.50 -13.30 -8.12
N ASN A 52 -2.36 -13.93 -7.32
CA ASN A 52 -3.53 -13.30 -6.71
C ASN A 52 -3.49 -13.29 -5.18
N GLY A 53 -2.33 -13.53 -4.57
CA GLY A 53 -2.18 -13.49 -3.11
C GLY A 53 -2.19 -12.07 -2.57
N GLU A 54 -1.52 -11.13 -3.23
CA GLU A 54 -1.31 -9.78 -2.72
C GLU A 54 -2.28 -8.77 -3.35
N ALA A 55 -2.89 -7.92 -2.53
CA ALA A 55 -3.81 -6.89 -2.99
C ALA A 55 -3.86 -5.71 -2.03
N LEU A 56 -4.20 -4.54 -2.56
CA LEU A 56 -4.63 -3.40 -1.78
C LEU A 56 -6.13 -3.52 -1.52
N GLN A 57 -6.51 -3.68 -0.25
CA GLN A 57 -7.90 -3.61 0.16
C GLN A 57 -8.27 -2.16 0.41
N SER A 58 -9.53 -1.84 0.19
CA SER A 58 -10.07 -0.52 0.48
C SER A 58 -11.43 -0.62 1.15
N PHE A 59 -11.73 0.33 2.01
CA PHE A 59 -13.03 0.51 2.64
C PHE A 59 -13.46 1.98 2.49
N ASP A 60 -14.51 2.21 1.68
CA ASP A 60 -15.14 3.51 1.53
C ASP A 60 -15.94 3.81 2.81
N MET A 61 -15.49 4.78 3.61
CA MET A 61 -16.10 5.09 4.91
C MET A 61 -17.48 5.76 4.78
N GLY A 62 -17.78 6.37 3.63
CA GLY A 62 -19.06 7.04 3.38
C GLY A 62 -20.14 6.08 2.89
N LYS A 63 -19.76 5.14 2.01
CA LYS A 63 -20.66 4.11 1.47
C LYS A 63 -20.66 2.82 2.30
N GLU A 64 -19.67 2.65 3.16
CA GLU A 64 -19.41 1.43 3.94
C GLU A 64 -19.20 0.18 3.06
N VAL A 65 -18.47 0.35 1.96
CA VAL A 65 -18.23 -0.70 0.96
C VAL A 65 -16.76 -1.11 0.96
N PHE A 66 -16.53 -2.42 1.05
CA PHE A 66 -15.22 -3.02 0.84
C PHE A 66 -14.94 -3.20 -0.65
N SER A 67 -13.69 -3.04 -1.06
CA SER A 67 -13.24 -3.34 -2.42
C SER A 67 -11.82 -3.85 -2.40
N ARG A 68 -11.47 -4.62 -3.43
CA ARG A 68 -10.16 -5.23 -3.60
C ARG A 68 -9.53 -4.71 -4.88
N ILE A 69 -8.32 -4.18 -4.76
CA ILE A 69 -7.54 -3.61 -5.85
C ILE A 69 -6.33 -4.49 -6.07
N LEU A 70 -6.22 -5.07 -7.27
CA LEU A 70 -5.07 -5.88 -7.65
C LEU A 70 -3.85 -4.98 -7.82
N LEU A 71 -2.70 -5.48 -7.38
CA LEU A 71 -1.40 -4.84 -7.59
C LEU A 71 -0.86 -5.16 -9.00
N PRO A 72 0.13 -4.40 -9.50
CA PRO A 72 0.81 -4.70 -10.75
C PRO A 72 1.29 -6.16 -10.81
N GLU A 73 1.07 -6.84 -11.94
CA GLU A 73 1.56 -8.22 -12.15
C GLU A 73 3.09 -8.31 -12.01
N SER A 74 3.80 -7.24 -12.38
CA SER A 74 5.25 -7.12 -12.22
C SER A 74 5.71 -7.29 -10.77
N PHE A 75 4.83 -7.05 -9.78
CA PHE A 75 5.16 -7.22 -8.36
C PHE A 75 5.20 -8.69 -7.94
N ASN A 76 4.63 -9.60 -8.73
CA ASN A 76 4.57 -11.03 -8.45
C ASN A 76 5.76 -11.80 -9.06
N ILE A 77 6.62 -11.13 -9.82
CA ILE A 77 7.80 -11.75 -10.41
C ILE A 77 8.79 -12.01 -9.27
N LYS A 78 8.95 -13.29 -8.92
CA LYS A 78 10.02 -13.78 -8.05
C LYS A 78 11.35 -13.62 -8.80
N GLU A 79 11.92 -12.43 -8.80
CA GLU A 79 13.32 -12.25 -9.15
C GLU A 79 14.15 -13.06 -8.15
N GLU A 80 15.09 -13.86 -8.64
CA GLU A 80 15.90 -14.75 -7.81
C GLU A 80 16.65 -13.94 -6.74
N GLY A 81 16.34 -14.21 -5.46
CA GLY A 81 17.27 -13.96 -4.36
C GLY A 81 16.78 -13.07 -3.21
N TRP A 82 15.72 -12.25 -3.35
CA TRP A 82 15.38 -11.25 -2.32
C TRP A 82 13.88 -11.08 -2.09
N GLU A 83 13.47 -11.02 -0.81
CA GLU A 83 12.14 -10.58 -0.41
C GLU A 83 11.92 -9.13 -0.85
N LYS A 84 10.73 -8.81 -1.39
CA LYS A 84 10.34 -7.45 -1.79
C LYS A 84 9.39 -6.87 -0.74
N ARG A 85 9.54 -5.59 -0.42
CA ARG A 85 8.64 -4.84 0.46
C ARG A 85 7.87 -3.79 -0.34
N ARG A 86 6.72 -3.41 0.22
CA ARG A 86 5.77 -2.45 -0.38
C ARG A 86 5.18 -1.47 0.62
N SER A 87 5.58 -0.20 0.55
CA SER A 87 4.91 0.85 1.31
C SER A 87 4.03 1.71 0.43
N PHE A 88 3.06 2.37 1.05
CA PHE A 88 2.06 3.18 0.35
C PHE A 88 2.21 4.65 0.73
N GLY A 89 1.88 5.54 -0.20
CA GLY A 89 1.89 6.98 0.04
C GLY A 89 0.91 7.70 -0.86
N ILE A 90 0.88 9.03 -0.72
CA ILE A 90 0.11 9.92 -1.58
C ILE A 90 1.08 10.86 -2.28
N LEU A 91 1.00 10.96 -3.60
CA LEU A 91 1.75 11.91 -4.41
C LEU A 91 0.78 12.65 -5.33
N ASN A 92 0.76 13.98 -5.25
CA ASN A 92 -0.13 14.83 -6.07
C ASN A 92 -1.61 14.39 -6.04
N GLY A 93 -2.09 13.93 -4.88
CA GLY A 93 -3.46 13.43 -4.71
C GLY A 93 -3.74 12.04 -5.28
N SER A 94 -2.72 11.32 -5.76
CA SER A 94 -2.85 9.93 -6.22
C SER A 94 -2.18 8.97 -5.24
N ILE A 95 -2.77 7.78 -5.09
CA ILE A 95 -2.14 6.70 -4.32
C ILE A 95 -0.93 6.18 -5.07
N VAL A 96 0.19 6.05 -4.37
CA VAL A 96 1.42 5.49 -4.89
C VAL A 96 1.90 4.32 -4.03
N VAL A 97 2.57 3.38 -4.67
CA VAL A 97 3.24 2.23 -4.06
C VAL A 97 4.72 2.33 -4.30
N PHE A 98 5.50 2.25 -3.23
CA PHE A 98 6.93 2.03 -3.28
C PHE A 98 7.19 0.53 -3.33
N HIS A 99 7.92 0.04 -4.32
CA HIS A 99 8.33 -1.34 -4.46
C HIS A 99 9.86 -1.44 -4.41
N TYR A 100 10.39 -2.21 -3.46
CA TYR A 100 11.83 -2.22 -3.18
C TYR A 100 12.29 -3.55 -2.54
N PRO A 101 13.59 -3.90 -2.64
CA PRO A 101 14.13 -5.09 -1.98
C PRO A 101 14.19 -4.88 -0.46
N ALA A 102 13.78 -5.89 0.32
CA ALA A 102 13.74 -5.85 1.78
C ALA A 102 15.15 -5.87 2.40
N GLU A 103 16.01 -6.78 1.92
CA GLU A 103 17.24 -7.18 2.62
C GLU A 103 18.51 -6.50 2.08
N MET A 104 18.41 -5.72 1.01
CA MET A 104 19.59 -5.08 0.42
C MET A 104 20.00 -3.83 1.22
N ILE A 105 21.32 -3.66 1.43
CA ILE A 105 21.85 -2.46 2.10
C ILE A 105 21.77 -1.24 1.15
N GLU A 106 22.07 -1.45 -0.12
CA GLU A 106 21.85 -0.47 -1.19
C GLU A 106 20.52 -0.82 -1.86
N LYS A 107 19.56 0.10 -1.81
CA LYS A 107 18.20 -0.12 -2.30
C LYS A 107 17.85 0.85 -3.42
N ILE A 108 17.05 0.33 -4.34
CA ILE A 108 16.33 1.11 -5.33
C ILE A 108 14.85 1.02 -4.99
N PHE A 109 14.14 2.14 -5.06
CA PHE A 109 12.72 2.24 -4.75
C PHE A 109 11.95 2.62 -6.02
N ASP A 110 11.19 1.69 -6.57
CA ASP A 110 10.32 1.96 -7.70
C ASP A 110 8.98 2.51 -7.19
N VAL A 111 8.56 3.65 -7.74
CA VAL A 111 7.30 4.29 -7.36
C VAL A 111 6.29 4.06 -8.46
N TRP A 112 5.16 3.47 -8.10
CA TRP A 112 4.05 3.16 -9.00
C TRP A 112 2.81 3.93 -8.59
N GLU A 113 2.15 4.57 -9.55
CA GLU A 113 0.92 5.33 -9.31
C GLU A 113 -0.31 4.51 -9.67
N MET A 114 -1.31 4.60 -8.80
CA MET A 114 -2.65 4.10 -9.02
C MET A 114 -3.44 5.13 -9.84
N ARG A 115 -3.94 4.71 -11.01
CA ARG A 115 -4.86 5.50 -11.84
C ARG A 115 -6.18 4.76 -11.97
N LYS A 116 -7.28 5.51 -12.00
CA LYS A 116 -8.60 4.97 -12.32
C LYS A 116 -8.97 5.40 -13.72
N GLU A 117 -9.38 4.45 -14.56
CA GLU A 117 -9.97 4.75 -15.85
C GLU A 117 -11.35 5.40 -15.65
N ALA A 118 -11.59 6.53 -16.30
CA ALA A 118 -12.77 7.36 -16.04
C ALA A 118 -14.09 6.67 -16.41
N GLU A 119 -14.06 5.78 -17.41
CA GLU A 119 -15.25 5.13 -17.96
C GLU A 119 -15.60 3.79 -17.30
N THR A 120 -14.63 3.09 -16.72
CA THR A 120 -14.79 1.67 -16.34
C THR A 120 -14.51 1.38 -14.87
N ASP A 121 -14.06 2.38 -14.09
CA ASP A 121 -13.54 2.21 -12.72
C ASP A 121 -12.39 1.19 -12.61
N VAL A 122 -11.80 0.78 -13.74
CA VAL A 122 -10.65 -0.13 -13.76
C VAL A 122 -9.44 0.60 -13.19
N VAL A 123 -8.81 -0.03 -12.20
CA VAL A 123 -7.55 0.44 -11.64
C VAL A 123 -6.40 -0.03 -12.52
N LEU A 124 -5.62 0.95 -12.98
CA LEU A 124 -4.38 0.75 -13.71
C LEU A 124 -3.21 1.23 -12.87
N TRP A 125 -2.08 0.58 -13.04
CA TRP A 125 -0.84 0.98 -12.41
C TRP A 125 0.22 1.33 -13.43
N SER A 126 0.94 2.41 -13.19
CA SER A 126 2.07 2.82 -14.02
C SER A 126 3.26 3.23 -13.16
N LYS A 127 4.45 2.77 -13.53
CA LYS A 127 5.69 3.20 -12.90
C LYS A 127 5.91 4.69 -13.19
N LEU A 128 6.02 5.50 -12.15
CA LEU A 128 6.28 6.94 -12.25
C LEU A 128 7.78 7.23 -12.32
N LEU A 129 8.52 6.71 -11.34
CA LEU A 129 9.93 7.01 -11.16
C LEU A 129 10.63 5.91 -10.37
N THR A 130 11.95 6.06 -10.28
CA THR A 130 12.83 5.22 -9.47
C THR A 130 13.71 6.12 -8.62
N ILE A 131 13.75 5.86 -7.31
CA ILE A 131 14.62 6.56 -6.36
C ILE A 131 15.83 5.68 -6.03
N GLY A 132 17.01 6.29 -6.03
CA GLY A 132 18.25 5.64 -5.66
C GLY A 132 19.18 5.30 -6.83
N PRO A 133 20.18 4.44 -6.60
CA PRO A 133 20.42 3.66 -5.37
C PRO A 133 20.67 4.53 -4.13
N VAL A 134 20.18 4.08 -2.98
CA VAL A 134 20.37 4.74 -1.67
C VAL A 134 20.92 3.74 -0.65
N PHE A 135 21.91 4.14 0.14
CA PHE A 135 22.60 3.27 1.07
C PHE A 135 22.00 3.34 2.48
N ARG A 136 21.81 2.19 3.12
CA ARG A 136 21.34 2.03 4.52
C ARG A 136 19.94 2.58 4.82
N ILE A 137 19.13 2.86 3.80
CA ILE A 137 17.69 3.12 3.97
C ILE A 137 16.94 1.80 4.20
N ASP A 138 16.02 1.76 5.16
CA ASP A 138 15.11 0.62 5.38
C ASP A 138 13.86 0.78 4.50
N LYS A 139 13.14 1.89 4.64
CA LYS A 139 11.86 2.10 3.97
C LYS A 139 11.54 3.58 3.70
N PRO A 140 10.78 3.89 2.65
CA PRO A 140 10.14 5.19 2.49
C PRO A 140 8.87 5.25 3.35
N LEU A 141 8.64 6.40 3.98
CA LEU A 141 7.49 6.66 4.85
C LEU A 141 6.37 7.40 4.10
N LEU A 142 6.66 8.56 3.51
CA LEU A 142 5.67 9.38 2.78
C LEU A 142 6.34 10.44 1.90
N PHE A 143 5.60 10.95 0.91
CA PHE A 143 6.00 12.15 0.17
C PHE A 143 5.67 13.40 1.00
N LEU A 144 6.67 14.28 1.16
CA LEU A 144 6.49 15.59 1.80
C LEU A 144 6.05 16.65 0.79
N SER A 145 6.51 16.50 -0.45
CA SER A 145 6.20 17.35 -1.60
C SER A 145 6.23 16.51 -2.89
N SER A 146 6.15 17.16 -4.05
CA SER A 146 6.33 16.48 -5.34
C SER A 146 7.76 15.99 -5.60
N ASP A 147 8.74 16.49 -4.83
CA ASP A 147 10.17 16.28 -5.02
C ASP A 147 10.90 15.76 -3.78
N GLU A 148 10.24 15.67 -2.63
CA GLU A 148 10.81 15.23 -1.35
C GLU A 148 10.09 14.00 -0.79
N VAL A 149 10.85 13.00 -0.33
CA VAL A 149 10.34 11.77 0.29
C VAL A 149 11.00 11.57 1.64
N LEU A 150 10.19 11.48 2.69
CA LEU A 150 10.66 11.08 4.01
C LEU A 150 10.97 9.58 4.01
N MET A 151 12.18 9.21 4.40
CA MET A 151 12.68 7.85 4.48
C MET A 151 13.24 7.54 5.86
N GLU A 152 13.12 6.28 6.28
CA GLU A 152 13.67 5.78 7.55
C GLU A 152 14.85 4.85 7.24
N ASP A 153 15.95 5.00 7.98
CA ASP A 153 17.08 4.08 7.91
C ASP A 153 16.91 2.84 8.80
N ASN A 154 17.88 1.93 8.74
CA ASN A 154 17.86 0.70 9.54
C ASN A 154 18.00 0.93 11.07
N GLU A 155 18.30 2.15 11.51
CA GLU A 155 18.41 2.55 12.91
C GLU A 155 17.16 3.35 13.38
N GLY A 156 16.14 3.51 12.53
CA GLY A 156 14.93 4.27 12.84
C GLY A 156 15.12 5.78 12.77
N ARG A 157 16.12 6.27 12.04
CA ARG A 157 16.34 7.70 11.82
C ARG A 157 15.67 8.15 10.53
N ASP A 158 15.04 9.32 10.59
CA ASP A 158 14.34 9.91 9.46
C ASP A 158 15.25 10.84 8.64
N PHE A 159 15.14 10.74 7.31
CA PHE A 159 15.86 11.56 6.33
C PHE A 159 14.90 11.99 5.22
N VAL A 160 15.19 13.14 4.61
CA VAL A 160 14.46 13.68 3.44
C VAL A 160 15.36 13.61 2.22
#